data_AF-A0A5E7YAV3-F1
#
_entry.id   AF-A0A5E7YAV3-F1
#
_cell.length_a   1.000
_cell.length_b   1.000
_cell.length_c   1.000
_cell.angle_alpha   90.00
_cell.angle_beta   90.00
_cell.angle_gamma   90.00
#
_symmetry.space_group_name_H-M   'P 1'
#
loop_
_entity.id
_entity.type
_entity.pdbx_description
1 polymer ?
#
loop_
_entity_poly.entity_id
_entity_poly.type
_entity_poly.pdbx_seq_one_letter_code
_entity_poly.pdbx_strand_id
1 'polypeptide(L)'
;MKWVAIILSITIPASIVGFLNPDIIIILMFTGIGIPIALLIIAAPTISIYTIISIWISVLINSERTKKITISIISTIIILFTLPTAMNLITKSSATTEYISGDFNDIAQPMSAYTIAVRQDVGIYPVKEIKCDGFCLHALLTGVADRILMLPTKHPFADIDPELELLSYRFEKRDSCPIVNINPNSSQFSLPRKPGDNRKQKNAAEEARLRISEGQCLIEEKARLSDADIILSRGQLHSADTRKIYSYSLTADTFSVHRITAHIPNVKGEFELVFRSTTGRYMPLFAPLIPTFVSSGQLKVKPGWLRTKESLKAPRQGAQTSDWVYFLTATLGLDLELKTDDLNKRYRQLINVILDNINPPSAADVSTIESYFRQLNTWKKPGMGKADHDLISRIMDRPDFPPPPKLYAVTRRLIDGGDRQQMNNWVTKMIDRYESGQTWSGDLPVNWTMGIERIHGGLKETPANHMKAYSDQLAKLASELDMQK
;
A
#
# COMPACT_ATOMS: atom_id res chain seq x y z
N MET A 1 -12.57 12.84 54.69
CA MET A 1 -12.56 14.27 54.30
C MET A 1 -11.14 14.79 54.11
N LYS A 2 -10.23 14.74 55.10
CA LYS A 2 -8.83 15.21 54.94
C LYS A 2 -8.11 14.60 53.71
N TRP A 3 -8.12 13.28 53.55
CA TRP A 3 -7.49 12.61 52.39
C TRP A 3 -8.08 12.99 51.03
N VAL A 4 -9.41 13.16 50.97
CA VAL A 4 -10.11 13.57 49.75
C VAL A 4 -9.70 14.97 49.32
N ALA A 5 -9.57 15.89 50.28
CA ALA A 5 -9.09 17.23 50.03
C ALA A 5 -7.63 17.22 49.52
N ILE A 6 -6.77 16.37 50.10
CA ILE A 6 -5.36 16.22 49.65
C ILE A 6 -5.32 15.72 48.20
N ILE A 7 -6.07 14.66 47.86
CA ILE A 7 -6.10 14.11 46.50
C ILE A 7 -6.52 15.18 45.50
N LEU A 8 -7.65 15.87 45.76
CA LEU A 8 -8.14 16.93 44.86
C LEU A 8 -7.18 18.11 44.77
N SER A 9 -6.48 18.46 45.86
CA SER A 9 -5.50 19.56 45.85
C SER A 9 -4.28 19.28 44.96
N ILE A 10 -4.00 18.01 44.65
CA ILE A 10 -2.91 17.61 43.75
C ILE A 10 -3.46 17.37 42.34
N THR A 11 -4.56 16.65 42.20
CA THR A 11 -5.06 16.21 40.89
C THR A 11 -5.73 17.34 40.11
N ILE A 12 -6.37 18.32 40.75
CA ILE A 12 -6.96 19.46 40.05
C ILE A 12 -5.87 20.32 39.39
N PRO A 13 -4.82 20.79 40.11
CA PRO A 13 -3.73 21.54 39.48
C PRO A 13 -3.00 20.75 38.39
N ALA A 14 -2.73 19.46 38.62
CA ALA A 14 -2.10 18.61 37.61
C ALA A 14 -2.95 18.51 36.32
N SER A 15 -4.27 18.42 36.47
CA SER A 15 -5.21 18.43 35.33
C SER A 15 -5.16 19.77 34.60
N ILE A 16 -5.20 20.89 35.32
CA ILE A 16 -5.12 22.25 34.75
C ILE A 16 -3.82 22.43 33.96
N VAL A 17 -2.68 22.03 34.52
CA VAL A 17 -1.38 22.09 33.84
C VAL A 17 -1.40 21.29 32.55
N GLY A 18 -1.91 20.04 32.59
CA GLY A 18 -2.04 19.20 31.41
C GLY A 18 -2.99 19.79 30.36
N PHE A 19 -4.08 20.43 30.76
CA PHE A 19 -5.02 21.08 29.83
C PHE A 19 -4.45 22.31 29.15
N LEU A 20 -3.72 23.15 29.90
CA LEU A 20 -3.11 24.36 29.37
C LEU A 20 -1.90 24.05 28.48
N ASN A 21 -1.14 23.00 28.82
CA ASN A 21 0.12 22.66 28.13
C ASN A 21 0.24 21.14 27.92
N PRO A 22 -0.55 20.52 27.01
CA PRO A 22 -0.54 19.07 26.83
C PRO A 22 0.81 18.52 26.34
N ASP A 23 1.61 19.34 25.66
CA ASP A 23 2.93 18.96 25.15
C ASP A 23 3.95 18.67 26.27
N ILE A 24 3.72 19.19 27.49
CA ILE A 24 4.57 18.89 28.65
C ILE A 24 4.58 17.39 28.97
N ILE A 25 3.48 16.68 28.67
CA ILE A 25 3.36 15.23 28.89
C ILE A 25 4.37 14.49 28.04
N ILE A 26 4.53 14.88 26.77
CA ILE A 26 5.48 14.26 25.84
C ILE A 26 6.91 14.52 26.30
N ILE A 27 7.23 15.76 26.67
CA ILE A 27 8.56 16.15 27.16
C ILE A 27 8.93 15.32 28.40
N LEU A 28 8.00 15.22 29.37
CA LEU A 28 8.20 14.47 30.60
C LEU A 28 8.41 12.97 30.34
N MET A 29 7.71 12.39 29.36
CA MET A 29 7.87 10.97 28.98
C MET A 29 9.27 10.62 28.47
N PHE A 30 10.06 11.59 27.99
CA PHE A 30 11.45 11.37 27.58
C PHE A 30 12.46 11.41 28.72
N THR A 31 12.03 11.67 29.96
CA THR A 31 12.92 11.77 31.12
C THR A 31 12.58 10.71 32.17
N GLY A 32 13.60 10.07 32.76
CA GLY A 32 13.37 9.01 33.76
C GLY A 32 12.57 9.47 34.98
N ILE A 33 12.78 10.72 35.41
CA ILE A 33 12.04 11.35 36.53
C ILE A 33 10.67 11.88 36.08
N GLY A 34 10.53 12.29 34.81
CA GLY A 34 9.28 12.83 34.29
C GLY A 34 8.23 11.79 33.97
N ILE A 35 8.59 10.52 33.74
CA ILE A 35 7.60 9.45 33.46
C ILE A 35 6.55 9.33 34.59
N PRO A 36 6.91 9.22 35.88
CA PRO A 36 5.93 9.23 36.98
C PRO A 36 5.04 10.48 37.00
N ILE A 37 5.61 11.66 36.71
CA ILE A 37 4.88 12.93 36.70
C ILE A 37 3.90 12.96 35.52
N ALA A 38 4.32 12.52 34.33
CA ALA A 38 3.48 12.42 33.15
C ALA A 38 2.31 11.46 33.39
N LEU A 39 2.55 10.29 34.00
CA LEU A 39 1.49 9.36 34.37
C LEU A 39 0.49 9.97 35.37
N LEU A 40 0.98 10.76 36.34
CA LEU A 40 0.12 11.48 37.27
C LEU A 40 -0.73 12.54 36.54
N ILE A 41 -0.14 13.34 35.64
CA ILE A 41 -0.88 14.32 34.83
C ILE A 41 -1.93 13.62 33.96
N ILE A 42 -1.60 12.47 33.36
CA ILE A 42 -2.54 11.70 32.53
C ILE A 42 -3.71 11.14 33.35
N ALA A 43 -3.44 10.62 34.55
CA ALA A 43 -4.47 10.04 35.42
C ALA A 43 -5.28 11.09 36.20
N ALA A 44 -4.73 12.29 36.40
CA ALA A 44 -5.30 13.33 37.25
C ALA A 44 -6.73 13.75 36.88
N PRO A 45 -7.10 13.94 35.59
CA PRO A 45 -8.48 14.24 35.22
C PRO A 45 -9.45 13.15 35.64
N THR A 46 -9.05 11.88 35.50
CA THR A 46 -9.87 10.72 35.85
C THR A 46 -10.09 10.67 37.36
N ILE A 47 -9.01 10.76 38.14
CA ILE A 47 -9.07 10.72 39.61
C ILE A 47 -9.92 11.88 40.14
N SER A 48 -9.75 13.09 39.59
CA SER A 48 -10.52 14.28 39.98
C SER A 48 -12.01 14.10 39.72
N ILE A 49 -12.39 13.68 38.51
CA ILE A 49 -13.80 13.50 38.13
C ILE A 49 -14.47 12.41 38.97
N TYR A 50 -13.80 11.28 39.20
CA TYR A 50 -14.36 10.17 39.97
C TYR A 50 -14.55 10.58 41.44
N THR A 51 -13.60 11.34 41.99
CA THR A 51 -13.68 11.85 43.36
C THR A 51 -14.80 12.89 43.49
N ILE A 52 -14.95 13.81 42.55
CA ILE A 52 -16.00 14.84 42.55
C ILE A 52 -17.40 14.19 42.46
N ILE A 53 -17.60 13.24 41.54
CA ILE A 53 -18.88 12.54 41.40
C ILE A 53 -19.22 11.76 42.68
N SER A 54 -18.24 11.07 43.27
CA SER A 54 -18.44 10.34 44.54
C SER A 54 -18.73 11.29 45.71
N ILE A 55 -18.14 12.47 45.78
CA ILE A 55 -18.54 13.46 46.79
C ILE A 55 -19.99 13.89 46.54
N TRP A 56 -20.33 14.23 45.30
CA TRP A 56 -21.65 14.73 44.93
C TRP A 56 -22.75 13.71 45.25
N ILE A 57 -22.59 12.45 44.87
CA ILE A 57 -23.53 11.37 45.21
C ILE A 57 -23.59 11.15 46.72
N SER A 58 -22.45 11.23 47.42
CA SER A 58 -22.45 11.05 48.88
C SER A 58 -23.32 12.09 49.56
N VAL A 59 -23.31 13.35 49.11
CA VAL A 59 -24.13 14.43 49.68
C VAL A 59 -25.62 14.10 49.57
N LEU A 60 -26.05 13.46 48.48
CA LEU A 60 -27.43 13.09 48.22
C LEU A 60 -27.94 11.90 49.06
N ILE A 61 -27.05 11.12 49.67
CA ILE A 61 -27.41 9.92 50.45
C ILE A 61 -27.51 10.26 51.94
N ASN A 62 -28.67 10.00 52.55
CA ASN A 62 -28.88 10.05 54.00
C ASN A 62 -28.67 8.66 54.62
N SER A 63 -27.44 8.38 55.06
CA SER A 63 -27.05 7.10 55.66
C SER A 63 -25.85 7.30 56.58
N GLU A 64 -25.58 6.30 57.43
CA GLU A 64 -24.35 6.21 58.22
C GLU A 64 -23.10 6.37 57.35
N ARG A 65 -22.06 6.98 57.92
CA ARG A 65 -20.87 7.46 57.20
C ARG A 65 -20.18 6.39 56.34
N THR A 66 -20.04 5.17 56.83
CA THR A 66 -19.39 4.06 56.10
C THR A 66 -20.25 3.61 54.91
N LYS A 67 -21.53 3.33 55.16
CA LYS A 67 -22.51 2.96 54.12
C LYS A 67 -22.63 4.05 53.04
N LYS A 68 -22.67 5.32 53.44
CA LYS A 68 -22.72 6.49 52.55
C LYS A 68 -21.52 6.54 51.59
N ILE A 69 -20.30 6.29 52.10
CA ILE A 69 -19.09 6.26 51.27
C ILE A 69 -19.14 5.08 50.30
N THR A 70 -19.45 3.88 50.79
CA THR A 70 -19.50 2.67 49.96
C THR A 70 -20.54 2.78 48.85
N ILE A 71 -21.77 3.19 49.17
CA ILE A 71 -22.85 3.38 48.17
C ILE A 71 -22.44 4.44 47.15
N SER A 72 -21.79 5.52 47.56
CA SER A 72 -21.36 6.56 46.65
C SER A 72 -20.29 6.09 45.64
N ILE A 73 -19.28 5.35 46.13
CA ILE A 73 -18.23 4.78 45.26
C ILE A 73 -18.86 3.80 44.26
N ILE A 74 -19.70 2.88 44.73
CA ILE A 74 -20.38 1.90 43.87
C ILE A 74 -21.24 2.61 42.82
N SER A 75 -22.04 3.60 43.23
CA SER A 75 -22.89 4.37 42.31
C SER A 75 -22.07 5.14 41.28
N THR A 76 -20.95 5.73 41.69
CA THR A 76 -20.00 6.42 40.79
C THR A 76 -19.47 5.45 39.73
N ILE A 77 -19.01 4.27 40.15
CA ILE A 77 -18.53 3.23 39.24
C ILE A 77 -19.65 2.83 38.27
N ILE A 78 -20.85 2.54 38.78
CA ILE A 78 -21.99 2.16 37.94
C ILE A 78 -22.26 3.23 36.87
N ILE A 79 -22.40 4.50 37.24
CA ILE A 79 -22.65 5.60 36.29
C ILE A 79 -21.55 5.68 35.22
N LEU A 80 -20.29 5.57 35.63
CA LEU A 80 -19.15 5.67 34.72
C LEU A 80 -19.02 4.48 33.77
N PHE A 81 -19.60 3.31 34.10
CA PHE A 81 -19.67 2.16 33.20
C PHE A 81 -20.95 2.16 32.35
N THR A 82 -22.11 2.48 32.93
CA THR A 82 -23.40 2.41 32.23
C THR A 82 -23.55 3.50 31.19
N LEU A 83 -23.09 4.73 31.48
CA LEU A 83 -23.21 5.85 30.55
C LEU A 83 -22.49 5.59 29.22
N PRO A 84 -21.16 5.29 29.18
CA PRO A 84 -20.49 5.01 27.90
C PRO A 84 -21.06 3.76 27.23
N THR A 85 -21.44 2.72 27.98
CA THR A 85 -22.02 1.50 27.42
C THR A 85 -23.35 1.78 26.70
N ALA A 86 -24.26 2.51 27.34
CA ALA A 86 -25.55 2.89 26.76
C ALA A 86 -25.36 3.79 25.53
N MET A 87 -24.48 4.79 25.62
CA MET A 87 -24.17 5.67 24.49
C MET A 87 -23.58 4.89 23.32
N ASN A 88 -22.60 4.01 23.55
CA ASN A 88 -21.99 3.19 22.51
C ASN A 88 -23.01 2.27 21.84
N LEU A 89 -23.91 1.65 22.61
CA LEU A 89 -24.94 0.76 22.08
C LEU A 89 -25.94 1.50 21.20
N ILE A 90 -26.44 2.66 21.65
CA ILE A 90 -27.32 3.52 20.85
C ILE A 90 -26.61 3.93 19.57
N THR A 91 -25.37 4.41 19.68
CA THR A 91 -24.60 4.93 18.55
C THR A 91 -24.31 3.82 17.52
N LYS A 92 -23.93 2.62 17.98
CA LYS A 92 -23.74 1.44 17.13
C LYS A 92 -25.04 1.00 16.45
N SER A 93 -26.15 1.00 17.18
CA SER A 93 -27.47 0.65 16.63
C SER A 93 -27.87 1.64 15.54
N SER A 94 -27.79 2.95 15.79
CA SER A 94 -28.12 3.99 14.81
C SER A 94 -27.26 3.87 13.57
N ALA A 95 -25.94 3.71 13.70
CA ALA A 95 -25.05 3.54 12.56
C ALA A 95 -25.32 2.24 11.78
N THR A 96 -25.70 1.16 12.47
CA THR A 96 -26.07 -0.09 11.80
C THR A 96 -27.35 0.09 10.99
N THR A 97 -28.36 0.75 11.57
CA THR A 97 -29.62 1.04 10.87
C THR A 97 -29.41 1.99 9.69
N GLU A 98 -28.63 3.05 9.86
CA GLU A 98 -28.39 4.08 8.83
C GLU A 98 -27.55 3.56 7.67
N TYR A 99 -26.46 2.82 7.96
CA TYR A 99 -25.47 2.48 6.95
C TYR A 99 -25.53 1.04 6.45
N ILE A 100 -25.92 0.08 7.32
CA ILE A 100 -25.74 -1.37 7.08
C ILE A 100 -27.06 -2.07 6.77
N SER A 101 -28.20 -1.60 7.28
CA SER A 101 -29.49 -2.30 7.18
C SER A 101 -29.94 -2.60 5.74
N GLY A 102 -29.51 -1.80 4.77
CA GLY A 102 -29.80 -1.97 3.35
C GLY A 102 -28.73 -2.71 2.56
N ASP A 103 -27.81 -3.43 3.19
CA ASP A 103 -26.83 -4.29 2.51
C ASP A 103 -27.50 -5.58 2.02
N PHE A 104 -27.19 -6.01 0.80
CA PHE A 104 -27.75 -7.21 0.16
C PHE A 104 -26.80 -7.75 -0.93
N ASN A 105 -27.09 -8.96 -1.42
CA ASN A 105 -26.31 -9.61 -2.46
C ASN A 105 -27.20 -10.46 -3.38
N ASP A 106 -27.49 -9.94 -4.56
CA ASP A 106 -28.29 -10.62 -5.60
C ASP A 106 -27.41 -11.06 -6.79
N ILE A 107 -26.08 -11.06 -6.63
CA ILE A 107 -25.15 -11.46 -7.68
C ILE A 107 -25.14 -12.98 -7.84
N ALA A 108 -25.47 -13.44 -9.04
CA ALA A 108 -25.26 -14.82 -9.45
C ALA A 108 -23.76 -15.09 -9.67
N GLN A 109 -23.25 -16.16 -9.07
CA GLN A 109 -21.83 -16.56 -9.19
C GLN A 109 -21.66 -17.73 -10.18
N PRO A 110 -20.52 -17.80 -10.90
CA PRO A 110 -19.51 -16.75 -11.05
C PRO A 110 -20.01 -15.62 -11.95
N MET A 111 -19.58 -14.40 -11.68
CA MET A 111 -19.90 -13.29 -12.55
C MET A 111 -19.11 -13.39 -13.86
N SER A 112 -19.79 -13.26 -15.00
CA SER A 112 -19.17 -13.08 -16.32
C SER A 112 -19.40 -11.65 -16.80
N ALA A 113 -18.33 -10.88 -16.97
CA ALA A 113 -18.36 -9.53 -17.52
C ALA A 113 -17.13 -9.31 -18.41
N TYR A 114 -17.35 -8.83 -19.63
CA TYR A 114 -16.29 -8.55 -20.59
C TYR A 114 -15.67 -7.17 -20.32
N THR A 115 -16.52 -6.18 -20.02
CA THR A 115 -16.12 -4.83 -19.62
C THR A 115 -16.53 -4.54 -18.18
N ILE A 116 -15.56 -4.28 -17.30
CA ILE A 116 -15.81 -3.88 -15.90
C ILE A 116 -15.44 -2.42 -15.71
N ALA A 117 -16.40 -1.60 -15.29
CA ALA A 117 -16.13 -0.24 -14.84
C ALA A 117 -15.87 -0.19 -13.33
N VAL A 118 -14.88 0.61 -12.91
CA VAL A 118 -14.50 0.80 -11.51
C VAL A 118 -14.57 2.28 -11.16
N ARG A 119 -15.55 2.62 -10.32
CA ARG A 119 -15.69 3.95 -9.72
C ARG A 119 -15.01 3.95 -8.36
N GLN A 120 -13.89 4.65 -8.25
CA GLN A 120 -13.08 4.62 -7.04
C GLN A 120 -12.92 6.00 -6.42
N ASP A 121 -13.11 6.05 -5.11
CA ASP A 121 -12.78 7.22 -4.30
C ASP A 121 -11.27 7.55 -4.34
N VAL A 122 -10.95 8.77 -4.71
CA VAL A 122 -9.58 9.32 -4.70
C VAL A 122 -9.24 10.06 -3.41
N GLY A 123 -10.19 10.19 -2.48
CA GLY A 123 -10.03 10.93 -1.25
C GLY A 123 -9.80 12.43 -1.49
N ILE A 124 -9.17 13.09 -0.51
CA ILE A 124 -8.95 14.56 -0.52
C ILE A 124 -7.73 14.95 -1.37
N TYR A 125 -6.78 14.02 -1.59
CA TYR A 125 -5.57 14.31 -2.36
C TYR A 125 -5.81 13.97 -3.84
N PRO A 126 -5.60 14.93 -4.76
CA PRO A 126 -5.76 14.67 -6.18
C PRO A 126 -4.74 13.60 -6.61
N VAL A 127 -5.24 12.44 -7.02
CA VAL A 127 -4.42 11.42 -7.69
C VAL A 127 -3.98 12.04 -9.02
N LYS A 128 -2.68 12.31 -9.15
CA LYS A 128 -2.13 13.10 -10.27
C LYS A 128 -2.31 12.44 -11.64
N GLU A 129 -2.45 11.10 -11.70
CA GLU A 129 -2.65 10.34 -12.93
C GLU A 129 -3.46 9.07 -12.62
N ILE A 130 -4.54 8.82 -13.36
CA ILE A 130 -5.27 7.55 -13.34
C ILE A 130 -4.33 6.50 -13.91
N LYS A 131 -4.05 5.43 -13.15
CA LYS A 131 -3.21 4.34 -13.62
C LYS A 131 -3.98 3.05 -13.50
N CYS A 132 -3.98 2.24 -14.55
CA CYS A 132 -4.41 0.85 -14.46
C CYS A 132 -3.43 0.10 -13.57
N ASP A 133 -3.79 -0.07 -12.29
CA ASP A 133 -2.99 -0.75 -11.29
C ASP A 133 -3.86 -1.71 -10.43
N GLY A 134 -3.19 -2.55 -9.64
CA GLY A 134 -3.85 -3.48 -8.72
C GLY A 134 -4.90 -4.36 -9.42
N PHE A 135 -6.18 -4.19 -9.05
CA PHE A 135 -7.30 -4.92 -9.64
C PHE A 135 -7.36 -4.79 -11.17
N CYS A 136 -7.14 -3.59 -11.72
CA CYS A 136 -7.22 -3.36 -13.17
C CYS A 136 -6.26 -4.29 -13.94
N LEU A 137 -4.99 -4.35 -13.52
CA LEU A 137 -4.01 -5.23 -14.15
C LEU A 137 -4.33 -6.71 -13.89
N HIS A 138 -4.72 -7.09 -12.67
CA HIS A 138 -5.06 -8.48 -12.38
C HIS A 138 -6.22 -8.98 -13.25
N ALA A 139 -7.28 -8.19 -13.40
CA ALA A 139 -8.43 -8.56 -14.22
C ALA A 139 -8.07 -8.72 -15.70
N LEU A 140 -7.31 -7.75 -16.26
CA LEU A 140 -6.86 -7.79 -17.65
C LEU A 140 -5.87 -8.94 -17.93
N LEU A 141 -4.94 -9.20 -17.02
CA LEU A 141 -3.90 -10.21 -17.21
C LEU A 141 -4.43 -11.63 -17.04
N THR A 142 -5.41 -11.84 -16.15
CA THR A 142 -6.06 -13.14 -16.00
C THR A 142 -7.06 -13.43 -17.11
N GLY A 143 -7.53 -12.40 -17.83
CA GLY A 143 -8.60 -12.52 -18.81
C GLY A 143 -9.99 -12.62 -18.16
N VAL A 144 -10.10 -12.22 -16.90
CA VAL A 144 -11.40 -12.08 -16.21
C VAL A 144 -12.23 -10.98 -16.85
N ALA A 145 -11.57 -9.93 -17.34
CA ALA A 145 -12.17 -8.89 -18.16
C ALA A 145 -11.21 -8.58 -19.30
N ASP A 146 -11.78 -8.35 -20.48
CA ASP A 146 -11.00 -7.96 -21.65
C ASP A 146 -10.78 -6.44 -21.67
N ARG A 147 -11.65 -5.70 -20.98
CA ARG A 147 -11.58 -4.25 -20.84
C ARG A 147 -11.95 -3.78 -19.44
N ILE A 148 -11.17 -2.85 -18.90
CA ILE A 148 -11.45 -2.20 -17.62
C ILE A 148 -11.62 -0.70 -17.84
N LEU A 149 -12.73 -0.14 -17.35
CA LEU A 149 -12.96 1.30 -17.36
C LEU A 149 -12.68 1.86 -15.97
N MET A 150 -11.82 2.87 -15.85
CA MET A 150 -11.44 3.46 -14.57
C MET A 150 -12.02 4.88 -14.45
N LEU A 151 -12.77 5.11 -13.37
CA LEU A 151 -13.28 6.43 -13.00
C LEU A 151 -12.85 6.79 -11.58
N PRO A 152 -11.80 7.60 -11.39
CA PRO A 152 -11.61 8.27 -10.11
C PRO A 152 -12.73 9.28 -9.88
N THR A 153 -13.32 9.29 -8.69
CA THR A 153 -14.35 10.27 -8.35
C THR A 153 -14.37 10.54 -6.86
N LYS A 154 -14.74 11.76 -6.46
CA LYS A 154 -15.00 12.08 -5.05
C LYS A 154 -16.35 11.55 -4.57
N HIS A 155 -17.22 11.18 -5.51
CA HIS A 155 -18.58 10.71 -5.24
C HIS A 155 -18.83 9.38 -5.98
N PRO A 156 -18.19 8.28 -5.52
CA PRO A 156 -18.32 6.96 -6.17
C PRO A 156 -19.74 6.38 -6.09
N PHE A 157 -20.59 6.92 -5.22
CA PHE A 157 -21.98 6.49 -5.01
C PHE A 157 -23.02 7.50 -5.50
N ALA A 158 -22.61 8.56 -6.21
CA ALA A 158 -23.57 9.42 -6.93
C ALA A 158 -24.27 8.62 -8.04
N ASP A 159 -25.40 9.12 -8.50
CA ASP A 159 -26.18 8.52 -9.59
C ASP A 159 -25.30 8.20 -10.81
N ILE A 160 -25.62 7.10 -11.47
CA ILE A 160 -24.85 6.60 -12.60
C ILE A 160 -25.29 7.38 -13.84
N ASP A 161 -24.38 8.17 -14.40
CA ASP A 161 -24.53 8.80 -15.71
C ASP A 161 -23.89 7.90 -16.78
N PRO A 162 -24.68 7.24 -17.65
CA PRO A 162 -24.15 6.34 -18.68
C PRO A 162 -23.26 7.06 -19.72
N GLU A 163 -23.45 8.36 -19.92
CA GLU A 163 -22.72 9.15 -20.92
C GLU A 163 -21.36 9.65 -20.39
N LEU A 164 -21.05 9.38 -19.13
CA LEU A 164 -19.80 9.81 -18.51
C LEU A 164 -18.59 9.19 -19.23
N GLU A 165 -17.68 10.04 -19.70
CA GLU A 165 -16.42 9.62 -20.31
C GLU A 165 -15.39 9.17 -19.25
N LEU A 166 -14.71 8.07 -19.52
CA LEU A 166 -13.74 7.45 -18.61
C LEU A 166 -12.60 6.83 -19.43
N LEU A 167 -11.50 6.51 -18.73
CA LEU A 167 -10.34 5.85 -19.34
C LEU A 167 -10.57 4.35 -19.36
N SER A 168 -10.55 3.80 -20.57
CA SER A 168 -10.59 2.39 -20.88
C SER A 168 -9.18 1.84 -21.01
N TYR A 169 -8.95 0.67 -20.44
CA TYR A 169 -7.72 -0.08 -20.53
C TYR A 169 -7.99 -1.48 -21.07
N ARG A 170 -7.21 -1.89 -22.08
CA ARG A 170 -7.22 -3.24 -22.63
C ARG A 170 -5.84 -3.64 -23.15
N PHE A 171 -5.58 -4.94 -23.26
CA PHE A 171 -4.41 -5.43 -23.97
C PHE A 171 -4.75 -5.68 -25.44
N GLU A 172 -3.92 -5.16 -26.34
CA GLU A 172 -4.07 -5.32 -27.79
C GLU A 172 -2.72 -5.62 -28.41
N LYS A 173 -2.67 -6.58 -29.35
CA LYS A 173 -1.42 -6.90 -30.05
C LYS A 173 -1.10 -5.80 -31.06
N ARG A 174 0.07 -5.16 -30.95
CA ARG A 174 0.58 -4.17 -31.90
C ARG A 174 2.08 -4.33 -32.10
N ASP A 175 2.58 -3.84 -33.24
CA ASP A 175 4.01 -3.85 -33.55
C ASP A 175 4.80 -2.86 -32.69
N SER A 176 4.15 -1.80 -32.21
CA SER A 176 4.75 -0.80 -31.32
C SER A 176 3.77 -0.40 -30.22
N CYS A 177 4.26 -0.42 -28.98
CA CYS A 177 3.47 -0.09 -27.79
C CYS A 177 3.64 1.38 -27.38
N PRO A 178 2.55 2.08 -26.99
CA PRO A 178 2.67 3.38 -26.38
C PRO A 178 3.41 3.26 -25.03
N ILE A 179 4.05 4.35 -24.62
CA ILE A 179 4.74 4.40 -23.32
C ILE A 179 3.68 4.49 -22.22
N VAL A 180 3.47 3.40 -21.48
CA VAL A 180 2.55 3.36 -20.34
C VAL A 180 3.33 3.27 -19.03
N ASN A 181 3.07 4.22 -18.13
CA ASN A 181 3.75 4.28 -16.84
C ASN A 181 3.08 3.36 -15.81
N ILE A 182 3.49 2.09 -15.79
CA ILE A 182 3.03 1.11 -14.79
C ILE A 182 3.85 1.28 -13.50
N ASN A 183 3.18 1.61 -12.40
CA ASN A 183 3.82 1.74 -11.09
C ASN A 183 4.42 0.39 -10.64
N PRO A 184 5.76 0.28 -10.45
CA PRO A 184 6.39 -0.96 -10.00
C PRO A 184 5.96 -1.40 -8.60
N ASN A 185 5.49 -0.46 -7.77
CA ASN A 185 5.03 -0.71 -6.40
C ASN A 185 3.51 -0.93 -6.30
N SER A 186 2.82 -1.16 -7.42
CA SER A 186 1.37 -1.48 -7.46
C SER A 186 1.02 -2.85 -6.83
N SER A 187 1.99 -3.53 -6.20
CA SER A 187 1.84 -4.78 -5.45
C SER A 187 0.93 -4.70 -4.21
N GLN A 188 0.31 -3.54 -3.94
CA GLN A 188 -0.63 -3.36 -2.83
C GLN A 188 -1.92 -4.17 -2.99
N PHE A 189 -2.22 -4.67 -4.19
CA PHE A 189 -3.31 -5.62 -4.39
C PHE A 189 -2.85 -7.03 -4.03
N SER A 190 -3.14 -7.45 -2.79
CA SER A 190 -2.81 -8.79 -2.30
C SER A 190 -4.03 -9.68 -2.26
N LEU A 191 -3.98 -10.79 -2.99
CA LEU A 191 -5.03 -11.81 -3.01
C LEU A 191 -5.06 -12.62 -1.70
N PRO A 192 -6.18 -13.27 -1.35
CA PRO A 192 -6.24 -14.19 -0.23
C PRO A 192 -5.28 -15.35 -0.48
N ARG A 193 -4.46 -15.66 0.52
CA ARG A 193 -3.59 -16.83 0.47
C ARG A 193 -4.31 -18.00 1.11
N LYS A 194 -4.19 -19.18 0.49
CA LYS A 194 -4.60 -20.43 1.14
C LYS A 194 -3.73 -20.66 2.37
N PRO A 195 -4.29 -21.15 3.49
CA PRO A 195 -3.49 -21.50 4.67
C PRO A 195 -2.32 -22.42 4.28
N GLY A 196 -1.10 -22.05 4.68
CA GLY A 196 0.12 -22.81 4.35
C GLY A 196 0.79 -22.44 3.02
N ASP A 197 0.18 -21.60 2.18
CA ASP A 197 0.82 -21.13 0.95
C ASP A 197 1.76 -19.95 1.24
N ASN A 198 3.06 -20.26 1.27
CA ASN A 198 4.13 -19.30 1.48
C ASN A 198 4.68 -18.69 0.18
N ARG A 199 4.10 -19.02 -0.99
CA ARG A 199 4.57 -18.50 -2.27
C ARG A 199 4.34 -16.99 -2.33
N LYS A 200 5.35 -16.27 -2.84
CA LYS A 200 5.25 -14.83 -3.09
C LYS A 200 4.25 -14.62 -4.24
N GLN A 201 3.23 -13.80 -4.01
CA GLN A 201 2.32 -13.40 -5.08
C GLN A 201 3.10 -12.69 -6.18
N LYS A 202 2.78 -13.05 -7.42
CA LYS A 202 3.38 -12.43 -8.59
C LYS A 202 2.96 -10.96 -8.68
N ASN A 203 3.88 -10.13 -9.16
CA ASN A 203 3.64 -8.72 -9.34
C ASN A 203 2.93 -8.50 -10.68
N ALA A 204 1.67 -8.06 -10.68
CA ALA A 204 0.92 -7.78 -11.91
C ALA A 204 1.63 -6.74 -12.81
N ALA A 205 2.35 -5.79 -12.23
CA ALA A 205 3.13 -4.84 -13.02
C ALA A 205 4.28 -5.50 -13.81
N GLU A 206 4.89 -6.56 -13.27
CA GLU A 206 5.98 -7.26 -13.94
C GLU A 206 5.45 -8.15 -15.09
N GLU A 207 4.31 -8.81 -14.87
CA GLU A 207 3.63 -9.59 -15.92
C GLU A 207 3.09 -8.68 -17.03
N ALA A 208 2.53 -7.51 -16.69
CA ALA A 208 2.08 -6.53 -17.69
C ALA A 208 3.24 -6.02 -18.55
N ARG A 209 4.39 -5.70 -17.95
CA ARG A 209 5.60 -5.32 -18.70
C ARG A 209 6.09 -6.43 -19.62
N LEU A 210 6.02 -7.68 -19.17
CA LEU A 210 6.37 -8.83 -20.00
C LEU A 210 5.45 -8.92 -21.22
N ARG A 211 4.12 -8.81 -21.03
CA ARG A 211 3.18 -8.79 -22.16
C ARG A 211 3.42 -7.65 -23.13
N ILE A 212 3.70 -6.45 -22.62
CA ILE A 212 4.07 -5.30 -23.44
C ILE A 212 5.33 -5.60 -24.27
N SER A 213 6.34 -6.22 -23.67
CA SER A 213 7.55 -6.64 -24.40
C SER A 213 7.31 -7.76 -25.40
N GLU A 214 6.25 -8.55 -25.24
CA GLU A 214 5.80 -9.57 -26.21
C GLU A 214 4.89 -8.97 -27.31
N GLY A 215 4.73 -7.64 -27.36
CA GLY A 215 3.90 -6.95 -28.34
C GLY A 215 2.41 -6.88 -27.98
N GLN A 216 2.02 -7.31 -26.78
CA GLN A 216 0.67 -7.10 -26.24
C GLN A 216 0.64 -5.78 -25.47
N CYS A 217 0.30 -4.71 -26.17
CA CYS A 217 0.35 -3.36 -25.66
C CYS A 217 -0.86 -3.05 -24.77
N LEU A 218 -0.63 -2.38 -23.64
CA LEU A 218 -1.70 -1.83 -22.83
C LEU A 218 -2.18 -0.52 -23.48
N ILE A 219 -3.39 -0.53 -24.01
CA ILE A 219 -3.99 0.62 -24.71
C ILE A 219 -4.87 1.38 -23.72
N GLU A 220 -4.65 2.70 -23.67
CA GLU A 220 -5.50 3.65 -22.97
C GLU A 220 -6.33 4.43 -23.99
N GLU A 221 -7.65 4.39 -23.86
CA GLU A 221 -8.58 5.10 -24.75
C GLU A 221 -9.75 5.68 -23.96
N LYS A 222 -10.47 6.65 -24.53
CA LYS A 222 -11.72 7.13 -23.94
C LYS A 222 -12.86 6.15 -24.26
N ALA A 223 -13.69 5.87 -23.27
CA ALA A 223 -14.92 5.09 -23.43
C ALA A 223 -16.04 5.67 -22.55
N ARG A 224 -17.26 5.20 -22.75
CA ARG A 224 -18.43 5.63 -21.97
C ARG A 224 -18.78 4.60 -20.91
N LEU A 225 -19.42 5.07 -19.85
CA LEU A 225 -19.85 4.18 -18.76
C LEU A 225 -20.95 3.20 -19.21
N SER A 226 -21.75 3.59 -20.20
CA SER A 226 -22.73 2.74 -20.87
C SER A 226 -22.12 1.52 -21.56
N ASP A 227 -20.81 1.51 -21.86
CA ASP A 227 -20.17 0.37 -22.50
C ASP A 227 -19.75 -0.72 -21.48
N ALA A 228 -20.07 -0.57 -20.20
CA ALA A 228 -19.73 -1.51 -19.13
C ALA A 228 -20.83 -2.57 -18.92
N ASP A 229 -20.43 -3.83 -18.76
CA ASP A 229 -21.35 -4.91 -18.36
C ASP A 229 -21.63 -4.88 -16.85
N ILE A 230 -20.72 -4.28 -16.08
CA ILE A 230 -20.88 -4.04 -14.65
C ILE A 230 -20.12 -2.80 -14.20
N ILE A 231 -20.72 -2.08 -13.26
CA ILE A 231 -20.10 -0.94 -12.57
C ILE A 231 -19.86 -1.32 -11.11
N LEU A 232 -18.58 -1.37 -10.73
CA LEU A 232 -18.12 -1.55 -9.36
C LEU A 232 -17.80 -0.19 -8.75
N SER A 233 -18.53 0.22 -7.71
CA SER A 233 -18.19 1.41 -6.95
C SER A 233 -17.58 1.04 -5.62
N ARG A 234 -16.47 1.70 -5.25
CA ARG A 234 -15.88 1.59 -3.91
C ARG A 234 -15.42 2.95 -3.41
N GLY A 235 -15.58 3.17 -2.11
CA GLY A 235 -15.13 4.41 -1.52
C GLY A 235 -15.56 4.63 -0.09
N GLN A 236 -15.15 5.78 0.44
CA GLN A 236 -15.63 6.23 1.73
C GLN A 236 -17.01 6.86 1.56
N LEU A 237 -18.00 6.29 2.25
CA LEU A 237 -19.35 6.84 2.30
C LEU A 237 -19.45 7.94 3.36
N HIS A 238 -18.77 7.72 4.50
CA HIS A 238 -18.79 8.65 5.62
C HIS A 238 -17.41 8.71 6.31
N SER A 239 -17.00 9.90 6.70
CA SER A 239 -15.73 10.15 7.37
C SER A 239 -15.94 10.78 8.73
N ALA A 240 -15.32 10.18 9.74
CA ALA A 240 -15.40 10.67 11.11
C ALA A 240 -14.84 12.09 11.22
N ASP A 241 -15.46 12.93 12.06
CA ASP A 241 -14.97 14.27 12.35
C ASP A 241 -13.75 14.19 13.28
N THR A 242 -12.56 14.10 12.67
CA THR A 242 -11.29 13.98 13.38
C THR A 242 -11.04 15.09 14.40
N ARG A 243 -11.65 16.28 14.27
CA ARG A 243 -11.53 17.35 15.27
C ARG A 243 -12.28 17.03 16.55
N LYS A 244 -13.42 16.34 16.45
CA LYS A 244 -14.28 15.98 17.59
C LYS A 244 -13.87 14.64 18.22
N ILE A 245 -13.31 13.70 17.47
CA ILE A 245 -12.88 12.40 17.98
C ILE A 245 -11.90 12.53 19.16
N TYR A 246 -10.99 13.52 19.10
CA TYR A 246 -9.98 13.76 20.12
C TYR A 246 -10.39 14.79 21.19
N SER A 247 -11.69 14.95 21.44
CA SER A 247 -12.24 15.93 22.39
C SER A 247 -13.07 15.27 23.50
N TYR A 248 -13.59 16.07 24.43
CA TYR A 248 -14.55 15.64 25.45
C TYR A 248 -16.01 15.56 24.95
N SER A 249 -16.23 15.56 23.63
CA SER A 249 -17.57 15.30 23.09
C SER A 249 -17.96 13.84 23.28
N LEU A 250 -19.00 13.60 24.07
CA LEU A 250 -19.59 12.26 24.26
C LEU A 250 -20.28 11.77 22.98
N THR A 251 -20.85 12.70 22.22
CA THR A 251 -21.59 12.48 20.97
C THR A 251 -20.74 12.72 19.72
N ALA A 252 -19.42 12.64 19.84
CA ALA A 252 -18.53 12.82 18.69
C ALA A 252 -18.87 11.80 17.60
N ASP A 253 -18.98 12.27 16.36
CA ASP A 253 -19.07 11.40 15.20
C ASP A 253 -17.71 10.74 14.96
N THR A 254 -17.65 9.44 15.27
CA THR A 254 -16.42 8.63 15.21
C THR A 254 -16.45 7.60 14.09
N PHE A 255 -17.47 7.63 13.23
CA PHE A 255 -17.69 6.60 12.22
C PHE A 255 -16.87 6.85 10.96
N SER A 256 -16.15 5.84 10.52
CA SER A 256 -15.61 5.78 9.17
C SER A 256 -16.28 4.61 8.47
N VAL A 257 -17.08 4.92 7.45
CA VAL A 257 -17.90 3.95 6.74
C VAL A 257 -17.42 3.89 5.29
N HIS A 258 -17.15 2.67 4.83
CA HIS A 258 -16.79 2.37 3.46
C HIS A 258 -17.88 1.51 2.86
N ARG A 259 -18.16 1.75 1.58
CA ARG A 259 -19.18 1.00 0.86
C ARG A 259 -18.61 0.45 -0.43
N ILE A 260 -19.10 -0.73 -0.79
CA ILE A 260 -18.88 -1.35 -2.08
C ILE A 260 -20.27 -1.61 -2.66
N THR A 261 -20.47 -1.22 -3.91
CA THR A 261 -21.67 -1.53 -4.67
C THR A 261 -21.33 -2.08 -6.04
N ALA A 262 -22.22 -2.90 -6.58
CA ALA A 262 -22.16 -3.38 -7.95
C ALA A 262 -23.49 -3.13 -8.65
N HIS A 263 -23.42 -2.64 -9.89
CA HIS A 263 -24.59 -2.39 -10.72
C HIS A 263 -24.46 -3.07 -12.08
N ILE A 264 -25.55 -3.66 -12.56
CA ILE A 264 -25.62 -4.38 -13.84
C ILE A 264 -26.69 -3.68 -14.70
N PRO A 265 -26.52 -3.57 -16.02
CA PRO A 265 -27.56 -3.03 -16.87
C PRO A 265 -28.79 -3.95 -16.90
N ASN A 266 -29.96 -3.37 -16.74
CA ASN A 266 -31.24 -4.06 -16.90
C ASN A 266 -31.65 -4.15 -18.38
N VAL A 267 -32.81 -4.74 -18.67
CA VAL A 267 -33.34 -4.91 -20.04
C VAL A 267 -33.57 -3.57 -20.76
N LYS A 268 -33.70 -2.46 -20.03
CA LYS A 268 -33.87 -1.11 -20.57
C LYS A 268 -32.54 -0.37 -20.77
N GLY A 269 -31.41 -0.99 -20.41
CA GLY A 269 -30.08 -0.37 -20.43
C GLY A 269 -29.79 0.55 -19.24
N GLU A 270 -30.65 0.56 -18.21
CA GLU A 270 -30.41 1.32 -16.97
C GLU A 270 -29.63 0.45 -15.99
N PHE A 271 -28.69 1.04 -15.23
CA PHE A 271 -27.90 0.30 -14.26
C PHE A 271 -28.67 0.10 -12.95
N GLU A 272 -28.99 -1.16 -12.62
CA GLU A 272 -29.64 -1.53 -11.36
C GLU A 272 -28.63 -2.03 -10.33
N LEU A 273 -28.86 -1.69 -9.06
CA LEU A 273 -28.00 -2.11 -7.95
C LEU A 273 -28.29 -3.57 -7.61
N VAL A 274 -27.31 -4.46 -7.80
CA VAL A 274 -27.42 -5.90 -7.51
C VAL A 274 -26.65 -6.33 -6.26
N PHE A 275 -25.80 -5.45 -5.73
CA PHE A 275 -25.04 -5.73 -4.53
C PHE A 275 -24.70 -4.46 -3.77
N ARG A 276 -24.81 -4.54 -2.45
CA ARG A 276 -24.33 -3.52 -1.54
C ARG A 276 -23.73 -4.19 -0.31
N SER A 277 -22.49 -3.84 -0.01
CA SER A 277 -21.85 -4.18 1.26
C SER A 277 -21.20 -2.94 1.85
N THR A 278 -21.61 -2.64 3.08
CA THR A 278 -21.09 -1.54 3.87
C THR A 278 -20.27 -2.10 5.02
N THR A 279 -19.05 -1.61 5.17
CA THR A 279 -18.17 -1.92 6.30
C THR A 279 -17.76 -0.61 6.96
N GLY A 280 -17.36 -0.69 8.22
CA GLY A 280 -16.92 0.53 8.88
C GLY A 280 -16.30 0.27 10.24
N ARG A 281 -15.66 1.31 10.74
CA ARG A 281 -15.02 1.33 12.04
C ARG A 281 -15.54 2.54 12.79
N TYR A 282 -15.56 2.42 14.10
CA TYR A 282 -15.94 3.51 14.98
C TYR A 282 -15.05 3.52 16.23
N MET A 283 -15.09 4.63 16.96
CA MET A 283 -14.27 4.79 18.17
C MET A 283 -15.17 4.94 19.40
N PRO A 284 -15.72 3.83 19.95
CA PRO A 284 -16.56 3.88 21.14
C PRO A 284 -15.85 4.51 22.33
N LEU A 285 -16.63 5.12 23.23
CA LEU A 285 -16.15 5.54 24.55
C LEU A 285 -15.68 4.31 25.33
N PHE A 286 -14.56 4.41 26.01
CA PHE A 286 -14.14 3.34 26.92
C PHE A 286 -15.11 3.23 28.10
N ALA A 287 -15.37 2.01 28.58
CA ALA A 287 -16.13 1.73 29.79
C ALA A 287 -15.15 1.10 30.82
N PRO A 288 -14.82 1.80 31.92
CA PRO A 288 -15.47 3.03 32.42
C PRO A 288 -15.04 4.29 31.65
N LEU A 289 -15.83 5.36 31.76
CA LEU A 289 -15.56 6.63 31.13
C LEU A 289 -14.27 7.25 31.71
N ILE A 290 -13.22 7.34 30.90
CA ILE A 290 -11.88 7.79 31.32
C ILE A 290 -11.52 9.10 30.58
N PRO A 291 -11.48 10.24 31.27
CA PRO A 291 -10.95 11.48 30.71
C PRO A 291 -9.41 11.40 30.69
N THR A 292 -8.81 11.59 29.53
CA THR A 292 -7.38 11.40 29.33
C THR A 292 -6.83 12.33 28.26
N PHE A 293 -5.57 12.12 27.92
CA PHE A 293 -4.84 12.78 26.86
C PHE A 293 -4.67 11.80 25.70
N VAL A 294 -5.28 12.11 24.56
CA VAL A 294 -5.30 11.26 23.37
C VAL A 294 -4.31 11.79 22.32
N SER A 295 -3.57 10.89 21.69
CA SER A 295 -2.66 11.24 20.60
C SER A 295 -3.46 11.49 19.33
N SER A 296 -3.26 12.66 18.72
CA SER A 296 -3.88 13.04 17.44
C SER A 296 -2.96 12.84 16.23
N GLY A 297 -1.82 12.15 16.42
CA GLY A 297 -0.74 12.03 15.43
C GLY A 297 0.31 13.13 15.55
N GLN A 298 1.43 13.01 14.82
CA GLN A 298 2.52 14.00 14.76
C GLN A 298 3.04 14.50 16.12
N LEU A 299 3.11 13.60 17.12
CA LEU A 299 3.50 13.96 18.51
C LEU A 299 2.65 15.10 19.10
N LYS A 300 1.37 15.20 18.73
CA LYS A 300 0.41 16.14 19.33
C LYS A 300 -0.57 15.41 20.22
N VAL A 301 -0.71 15.90 21.43
CA VAL A 301 -1.61 15.35 22.45
C VAL A 301 -2.75 16.33 22.69
N LYS A 302 -3.97 15.81 22.79
CA LYS A 302 -5.16 16.62 23.09
C LYS A 302 -5.95 16.01 24.25
N PRO A 303 -6.57 16.84 25.09
CA PRO A 303 -7.48 16.34 26.11
C PRO A 303 -8.78 15.81 25.50
N GLY A 304 -9.22 14.62 25.93
CA GLY A 304 -10.45 14.01 25.46
C GLY A 304 -10.84 12.73 26.21
N TRP A 305 -11.92 12.09 25.77
CA TRP A 305 -12.31 10.78 26.30
C TRP A 305 -11.42 9.68 25.72
N LEU A 306 -11.05 8.70 26.55
CA LEU A 306 -10.45 7.47 26.07
C LEU A 306 -11.45 6.76 25.15
N ARG A 307 -11.02 6.46 23.93
CA ARG A 307 -11.79 5.72 22.94
C ARG A 307 -10.96 4.60 22.36
N THR A 308 -11.56 3.43 22.17
CA THR A 308 -10.92 2.28 21.51
C THR A 308 -11.36 2.22 20.06
N LYS A 309 -10.68 1.45 19.20
CA LYS A 309 -11.14 1.22 17.83
C LYS A 309 -11.94 -0.08 17.79
N GLU A 310 -13.15 -0.03 17.27
CA GLU A 310 -13.99 -1.20 17.06
C GLU A 310 -14.53 -1.22 15.63
N SER A 311 -14.82 -2.41 15.11
CA SER A 311 -15.47 -2.60 13.82
C SER A 311 -16.99 -2.57 13.98
N LEU A 312 -17.70 -1.97 13.03
CA LEU A 312 -19.17 -1.97 12.99
C LEU A 312 -19.73 -3.37 12.77
N LYS A 313 -19.04 -4.18 11.93
CA LYS A 313 -19.33 -5.60 11.72
C LYS A 313 -18.26 -6.45 12.39
N ALA A 314 -18.63 -7.62 12.90
CA ALA A 314 -17.64 -8.60 13.37
C ALA A 314 -16.63 -8.86 12.25
N PRO A 315 -15.30 -8.86 12.54
CA PRO A 315 -14.31 -9.20 11.53
C PRO A 315 -14.62 -10.59 10.99
N ARG A 316 -14.62 -10.74 9.66
CA ARG A 316 -14.81 -12.04 9.02
C ARG A 316 -13.69 -12.98 9.50
N GLN A 317 -14.05 -14.14 10.05
CA GLN A 317 -13.06 -15.13 10.49
C GLN A 317 -12.17 -15.52 9.30
N GLY A 318 -10.85 -15.48 9.49
CA GLY A 318 -9.86 -15.83 8.46
C GLY A 318 -9.54 -14.75 7.43
N ALA A 319 -10.18 -13.57 7.48
CA ALA A 319 -9.91 -12.48 6.54
C ALA A 319 -8.60 -11.75 6.87
N GLN A 320 -7.47 -12.27 6.37
CA GLN A 320 -6.23 -11.50 6.26
C GLN A 320 -6.26 -10.49 5.09
N THR A 321 -7.36 -10.45 4.34
CA THR A 321 -7.50 -9.64 3.12
C THR A 321 -8.45 -8.46 3.29
N SER A 322 -8.26 -7.42 2.48
CA SER A 322 -9.18 -6.28 2.46
C SER A 322 -10.58 -6.68 2.00
N ASP A 323 -11.60 -5.96 2.47
CA ASP A 323 -13.00 -6.18 2.08
C ASP A 323 -13.20 -6.12 0.55
N TRP A 324 -12.42 -5.26 -0.12
CA TRP A 324 -12.41 -5.13 -1.57
C TRP A 324 -11.96 -6.41 -2.26
N VAL A 325 -10.86 -7.01 -1.82
CA VAL A 325 -10.34 -8.24 -2.42
C VAL A 325 -11.32 -9.38 -2.19
N TYR A 326 -11.88 -9.49 -0.98
CA TYR A 326 -12.90 -10.51 -0.68
C TYR A 326 -14.12 -10.36 -1.59
N PHE A 327 -14.60 -9.13 -1.78
CA PHE A 327 -15.72 -8.87 -2.69
C PHE A 327 -15.41 -9.36 -4.11
N LEU A 328 -14.24 -9.02 -4.66
CA LEU A 328 -13.85 -9.44 -6.00
C LEU A 328 -13.72 -10.97 -6.15
N THR A 329 -13.08 -11.65 -5.20
CA THR A 329 -12.81 -13.08 -5.36
C THR A 329 -13.94 -13.97 -4.85
N ALA A 330 -14.50 -13.68 -3.67
CA ALA A 330 -15.48 -14.52 -3.02
C ALA A 330 -16.93 -14.11 -3.33
N THR A 331 -17.21 -12.83 -3.58
CA THR A 331 -18.58 -12.37 -3.92
C THR A 331 -18.83 -12.35 -5.42
N LEU A 332 -17.90 -11.85 -6.24
CA LEU A 332 -18.02 -11.89 -7.70
C LEU A 332 -17.53 -13.21 -8.30
N GLY A 333 -16.71 -13.98 -7.57
CA GLY A 333 -16.17 -15.24 -8.08
C GLY A 333 -15.03 -15.06 -9.10
N LEU A 334 -14.36 -13.90 -9.11
CA LEU A 334 -13.32 -13.62 -10.10
C LEU A 334 -12.01 -14.34 -9.77
N ASP A 335 -11.47 -15.08 -10.74
CA ASP A 335 -10.15 -15.68 -10.64
C ASP A 335 -9.06 -14.67 -11.03
N LEU A 336 -8.54 -13.96 -10.04
CA LEU A 336 -7.53 -12.93 -10.21
C LEU A 336 -6.09 -13.46 -10.05
N GLU A 337 -5.92 -14.77 -9.89
CA GLU A 337 -4.61 -15.39 -9.72
C GLU A 337 -3.85 -15.43 -11.06
N LEU A 338 -2.68 -14.79 -11.10
CA LEU A 338 -1.83 -14.79 -12.30
C LEU A 338 -1.23 -16.19 -12.50
N LYS A 339 -1.35 -16.73 -13.72
CA LYS A 339 -0.80 -18.05 -14.11
C LYS A 339 0.64 -18.22 -13.64
N THR A 340 0.97 -19.41 -13.15
CA THR A 340 2.24 -19.71 -12.46
C THR A 340 3.46 -19.88 -13.35
N ASP A 341 3.38 -19.58 -14.64
CA ASP A 341 4.49 -19.78 -15.59
C ASP A 341 5.76 -19.06 -15.11
N ASP A 342 6.94 -19.66 -15.26
CA ASP A 342 8.19 -19.07 -14.79
C ASP A 342 8.48 -17.78 -15.57
N LEU A 343 8.12 -16.64 -14.97
CA LEU A 343 8.31 -15.29 -15.50
C LEU A 343 9.76 -15.10 -15.98
N ASN A 344 10.74 -15.59 -15.20
CA ASN A 344 12.14 -15.49 -15.57
C ASN A 344 12.45 -16.30 -16.82
N LYS A 345 11.86 -17.50 -16.95
CA LYS A 345 12.02 -18.33 -18.16
C LYS A 345 11.47 -17.61 -19.39
N ARG A 346 10.29 -17.00 -19.32
CA ARG A 346 9.69 -16.24 -20.43
C ARG A 346 10.52 -15.03 -20.81
N TYR A 347 10.95 -14.22 -19.85
CA TYR A 347 11.86 -13.11 -20.12
C TYR A 347 13.17 -13.57 -20.77
N ARG A 348 13.79 -14.65 -20.27
CA ARG A 348 15.02 -15.20 -20.88
C ARG A 348 14.80 -15.66 -22.31
N GLN A 349 13.67 -16.32 -22.59
CA GLN A 349 13.33 -16.72 -23.96
C GLN A 349 13.19 -15.50 -24.86
N LEU A 350 12.48 -14.47 -24.41
CA LEU A 350 12.32 -13.23 -25.16
C LEU A 350 13.66 -12.52 -25.42
N ILE A 351 14.50 -12.38 -24.40
CA ILE A 351 15.82 -11.75 -24.54
C ILE A 351 16.73 -12.59 -25.45
N ASN A 352 16.67 -13.92 -25.39
CA ASN A 352 17.41 -14.76 -26.34
C ASN A 352 16.96 -14.49 -27.78
N VAL A 353 15.65 -14.39 -28.05
CA VAL A 353 15.12 -14.03 -29.38
C VAL A 353 15.62 -12.64 -29.82
N ILE A 354 15.64 -11.67 -28.91
CA ILE A 354 16.19 -10.33 -29.17
C ILE A 354 17.68 -10.41 -29.54
N LEU A 355 18.47 -11.19 -28.79
CA LEU A 355 19.91 -11.33 -29.01
C LEU A 355 20.26 -12.17 -30.24
N ASP A 356 19.37 -13.07 -30.67
CA ASP A 356 19.50 -13.86 -31.89
C ASP A 356 19.15 -13.03 -33.15
N ASN A 357 18.46 -11.88 -32.97
CA ASN A 357 18.18 -10.95 -34.06
C ASN A 357 19.46 -10.20 -34.48
N ILE A 358 19.73 -10.18 -35.79
CA ILE A 358 20.93 -9.53 -36.36
C ILE A 358 20.82 -8.00 -36.28
N ASN A 359 19.60 -7.46 -36.24
CA ASN A 359 19.37 -6.02 -36.22
C ASN A 359 19.82 -5.40 -34.88
N PRO A 360 20.27 -4.12 -34.90
CA PRO A 360 20.50 -3.35 -33.68
C PRO A 360 19.25 -3.30 -32.78
N PRO A 361 19.42 -3.21 -31.44
CA PRO A 361 18.29 -3.19 -30.53
C PRO A 361 17.45 -1.93 -30.71
N SER A 362 16.13 -2.10 -30.58
CA SER A 362 15.20 -1.00 -30.41
C SER A 362 15.17 -0.52 -28.95
N ALA A 363 14.58 0.66 -28.71
CA ALA A 363 14.34 1.14 -27.34
C ALA A 363 13.46 0.18 -26.51
N ALA A 364 12.54 -0.54 -27.16
CA ALA A 364 11.69 -1.53 -26.53
C ALA A 364 12.49 -2.78 -26.10
N ASP A 365 13.43 -3.23 -26.92
CA ASP A 365 14.32 -4.36 -26.61
C ASP A 365 15.17 -4.05 -25.37
N VAL A 366 15.77 -2.87 -25.32
CA VAL A 366 16.56 -2.43 -24.14
C VAL A 366 15.68 -2.31 -22.91
N SER A 367 14.47 -1.74 -23.01
CA SER A 367 13.54 -1.62 -21.88
C SER A 367 13.11 -2.99 -21.31
N THR A 368 12.99 -4.00 -22.18
CA THR A 368 12.70 -5.39 -21.79
C THR A 368 13.86 -5.98 -20.98
N ILE A 369 15.10 -5.80 -21.46
CA ILE A 369 16.31 -6.22 -20.77
C ILE A 369 16.43 -5.52 -19.40
N GLU A 370 16.19 -4.22 -19.33
CA GLU A 370 16.18 -3.45 -18.07
C GLU A 370 15.14 -3.99 -17.07
N SER A 371 13.93 -4.27 -17.56
CA SER A 371 12.83 -4.78 -16.74
C SER A 371 13.18 -6.14 -16.14
N TYR A 372 13.81 -7.02 -16.95
CA TYR A 372 14.30 -8.31 -16.51
C TYR A 372 15.34 -8.20 -15.39
N PHE A 373 16.33 -7.32 -15.51
CA PHE A 373 17.35 -7.19 -14.47
C PHE A 373 16.85 -6.45 -13.22
N ARG A 374 15.83 -5.60 -13.37
CA ARG A 374 15.16 -4.95 -12.23
C ARG A 374 14.45 -5.97 -11.33
N GLN A 375 13.76 -6.97 -11.92
CA GLN A 375 13.08 -8.01 -11.14
C GLN A 375 14.04 -9.00 -10.46
N LEU A 376 15.27 -9.15 -10.96
CA LEU A 376 16.30 -10.00 -10.35
C LEU A 376 16.78 -9.51 -8.97
N ASN A 377 16.11 -8.51 -8.37
CA ASN A 377 16.59 -7.78 -7.21
C ASN A 377 15.51 -7.56 -6.13
N THR A 378 15.29 -8.53 -5.24
CA THR A 378 14.70 -8.29 -3.91
C THR A 378 15.34 -9.17 -2.82
N TRP A 379 16.50 -8.74 -2.30
CA TRP A 379 16.93 -8.92 -0.90
C TRP A 379 17.08 -10.34 -0.28
N LYS A 380 16.81 -11.46 -0.99
CA LYS A 380 16.78 -12.80 -0.35
C LYS A 380 17.37 -13.99 -1.11
N LYS A 381 18.02 -13.81 -2.26
CA LYS A 381 18.77 -14.92 -2.90
C LYS A 381 20.24 -14.56 -3.08
N PRO A 382 21.17 -15.38 -2.56
CA PRO A 382 22.58 -15.24 -2.85
C PRO A 382 22.79 -15.78 -4.26
N GLY A 383 23.06 -14.89 -5.21
CA GLY A 383 23.56 -15.27 -6.52
C GLY A 383 22.55 -15.20 -7.67
N MET A 384 23.03 -14.59 -8.73
CA MET A 384 22.55 -14.70 -10.11
C MET A 384 22.69 -16.15 -10.58
N GLY A 385 21.70 -16.76 -11.26
CA GLY A 385 21.79 -18.15 -11.73
C GLY A 385 22.71 -18.30 -12.96
N LYS A 386 23.08 -19.55 -13.34
CA LYS A 386 23.92 -19.79 -14.53
C LYS A 386 23.32 -19.19 -15.80
N ALA A 387 22.04 -19.40 -16.04
CA ALA A 387 21.37 -18.87 -17.22
C ALA A 387 21.22 -17.34 -17.22
N ASP A 388 21.25 -16.67 -16.05
CA ASP A 388 21.30 -15.19 -15.99
C ASP A 388 22.70 -14.68 -16.37
N HIS A 389 23.72 -15.37 -15.88
CA HIS A 389 25.12 -15.10 -16.20
C HIS A 389 25.39 -15.27 -17.70
N ASP A 390 24.89 -16.35 -18.29
CA ASP A 390 25.04 -16.63 -19.73
C ASP A 390 24.34 -15.53 -20.55
N LEU A 391 23.17 -15.06 -20.11
CA LEU A 391 22.44 -13.97 -20.77
C LEU A 391 23.23 -12.65 -20.73
N ILE A 392 23.78 -12.27 -19.58
CA ILE A 392 24.63 -11.07 -19.48
C ILE A 392 25.86 -11.20 -20.37
N SER A 393 26.50 -12.36 -20.37
CA SER A 393 27.67 -12.60 -21.21
C SER A 393 27.35 -12.40 -22.69
N ARG A 394 26.21 -12.94 -23.15
CA ARG A 394 25.73 -12.74 -24.53
C ARG A 394 25.41 -11.29 -24.86
N ILE A 395 24.85 -10.51 -23.92
CA ILE A 395 24.62 -9.08 -24.13
C ILE A 395 25.96 -8.35 -24.26
N MET A 396 26.95 -8.66 -23.41
CA MET A 396 28.29 -8.07 -23.48
C MET A 396 29.01 -8.40 -24.80
N ASP A 397 28.74 -9.56 -25.39
CA ASP A 397 29.28 -9.98 -26.69
C ASP A 397 28.68 -9.21 -27.88
N ARG A 398 27.62 -8.41 -27.68
CA ARG A 398 26.96 -7.62 -28.70
C ARG A 398 27.32 -6.12 -28.56
N PRO A 399 28.23 -5.56 -29.40
CA PRO A 399 28.66 -4.15 -29.34
C PRO A 399 27.53 -3.14 -29.59
N ASP A 400 26.45 -3.56 -30.24
CA ASP A 400 25.27 -2.74 -30.52
C ASP A 400 24.29 -2.61 -29.33
N PHE A 401 24.47 -3.40 -28.25
CA PHE A 401 23.61 -3.36 -27.05
C PHE A 401 24.24 -2.63 -25.88
N PRO A 402 23.57 -1.70 -25.18
CA PRO A 402 24.15 -1.05 -24.00
C PRO A 402 24.55 -2.08 -22.93
N PRO A 403 25.63 -1.85 -22.16
CA PRO A 403 26.02 -2.73 -21.06
C PRO A 403 24.84 -2.96 -20.10
N PRO A 404 24.49 -4.21 -19.77
CA PRO A 404 23.34 -4.49 -18.93
C PRO A 404 23.62 -4.02 -17.48
N PRO A 405 22.59 -3.72 -16.69
CA PRO A 405 22.78 -3.50 -15.26
C PRO A 405 23.25 -4.81 -14.59
N LYS A 406 23.73 -4.72 -13.34
CA LYS A 406 24.15 -5.89 -12.51
C LYS A 406 25.44 -6.59 -12.94
N LEU A 407 26.32 -5.98 -13.74
CA LEU A 407 27.65 -6.55 -14.05
C LEU A 407 28.44 -6.94 -12.79
N TYR A 408 28.34 -6.14 -11.72
CA TYR A 408 28.94 -6.44 -10.41
C TYR A 408 28.54 -7.82 -9.85
N ALA A 409 27.31 -8.28 -10.11
CA ALA A 409 26.82 -9.57 -9.63
C ALA A 409 27.41 -10.75 -10.42
N VAL A 410 27.70 -10.55 -11.71
CA VAL A 410 28.46 -11.50 -12.54
C VAL A 410 29.89 -11.59 -12.02
N THR A 411 30.55 -10.44 -11.81
CA THR A 411 31.91 -10.39 -11.29
C THR A 411 32.03 -11.15 -9.96
N ARG A 412 31.13 -10.91 -9.00
CA ARG A 412 31.12 -11.65 -7.73
C ARG A 412 30.94 -13.16 -7.91
N ARG A 413 30.02 -13.58 -8.78
CA ARG A 413 29.82 -15.02 -9.05
C ARG A 413 31.08 -15.67 -9.65
N LEU A 414 31.80 -14.97 -10.53
CA LEU A 414 33.05 -15.47 -11.10
C LEU A 414 34.16 -15.54 -10.05
N ILE A 415 34.21 -14.59 -9.10
CA ILE A 415 35.10 -14.66 -7.93
C ILE A 415 34.79 -15.92 -7.11
N ASP A 416 33.52 -16.10 -6.74
CA ASP A 416 33.07 -17.22 -5.91
C ASP A 416 33.33 -18.57 -6.59
N GLY A 417 33.28 -18.61 -7.93
CA GLY A 417 33.57 -19.80 -8.73
C GLY A 417 35.05 -20.15 -8.84
N GLY A 418 35.96 -19.20 -8.58
CA GLY A 418 37.41 -19.43 -8.57
C GLY A 418 38.08 -19.69 -9.92
N ASP A 419 37.38 -19.58 -11.06
CA ASP A 419 37.95 -19.77 -12.39
C ASP A 419 38.70 -18.51 -12.86
N ARG A 420 40.02 -18.57 -12.76
CA ARG A 420 40.93 -17.47 -13.12
C ARG A 420 40.81 -17.07 -14.60
N GLN A 421 40.59 -18.02 -15.50
CA GLN A 421 40.53 -17.75 -16.94
C GLN A 421 39.21 -17.07 -17.31
N GLN A 422 38.10 -17.54 -16.75
CA GLN A 422 36.80 -16.88 -16.93
C GLN A 422 36.80 -15.45 -16.39
N MET A 423 37.42 -15.23 -15.23
CA MET A 423 37.57 -13.87 -14.67
C MET A 423 38.39 -12.97 -15.59
N ASN A 424 39.54 -13.43 -16.08
CA ASN A 424 40.35 -12.64 -17.01
C ASN A 424 39.56 -12.28 -18.28
N ASN A 425 38.91 -13.26 -18.91
CA ASN A 425 38.09 -13.02 -20.10
C ASN A 425 36.95 -12.02 -19.82
N TRP A 426 36.32 -12.10 -18.64
CA TRP A 426 35.27 -11.18 -18.24
C TRP A 426 35.78 -9.74 -18.08
N VAL A 427 36.95 -9.56 -17.48
CA VAL A 427 37.62 -8.26 -17.37
C VAL A 427 37.96 -7.72 -18.75
N THR A 428 38.54 -8.54 -19.64
CA THR A 428 38.83 -8.15 -21.02
C THR A 428 37.57 -7.61 -21.71
N LYS A 429 36.45 -8.35 -21.65
CA LYS A 429 35.17 -7.91 -22.24
C LYS A 429 34.71 -6.55 -21.71
N MET A 430 34.85 -6.28 -20.41
CA MET A 430 34.46 -5.00 -19.82
C MET A 430 35.38 -3.85 -20.27
N ILE A 431 36.69 -4.08 -20.36
CA ILE A 431 37.67 -3.09 -20.81
C ILE A 431 37.50 -2.79 -22.29
N ASP A 432 37.45 -3.82 -23.14
CA ASP A 432 37.22 -3.68 -24.58
C ASP A 432 35.94 -2.91 -24.86
N ARG A 433 34.90 -3.18 -24.06
CA ARG A 433 33.62 -2.49 -24.21
C ARG A 433 33.69 -1.02 -23.83
N TYR A 434 34.46 -0.69 -22.81
CA TYR A 434 34.73 0.70 -22.45
C TYR A 434 35.51 1.40 -23.57
N GLU A 435 36.63 0.81 -24.02
CA GLU A 435 37.53 1.41 -25.01
C GLU A 435 36.84 1.65 -26.36
N SER A 436 35.87 0.80 -26.70
CA SER A 436 35.06 0.94 -27.90
C SER A 436 34.11 2.16 -27.88
N GLY A 437 33.89 2.79 -26.72
CA GLY A 437 32.99 3.91 -26.59
C GLY A 437 31.51 3.53 -26.76
N GLN A 438 30.66 4.55 -26.98
CA GLN A 438 29.25 4.34 -27.27
C GLN A 438 29.09 3.73 -28.68
N THR A 439 28.78 2.44 -28.70
CA THR A 439 28.61 1.62 -29.91
C THR A 439 27.13 1.33 -30.22
N TRP A 440 26.22 1.77 -29.35
CA TRP A 440 24.77 1.66 -29.50
C TRP A 440 24.12 3.02 -29.81
N SER A 441 22.92 3.01 -30.40
CA SER A 441 22.21 4.23 -30.78
C SER A 441 21.95 5.17 -29.58
N GLY A 442 22.10 6.48 -29.79
CA GLY A 442 21.79 7.51 -28.79
C GLY A 442 20.30 7.63 -28.44
N ASP A 443 19.43 7.06 -29.26
CA ASP A 443 17.97 7.08 -29.05
C ASP A 443 17.49 6.01 -28.05
N LEU A 444 18.40 5.16 -27.58
CA LEU A 444 18.10 4.12 -26.58
C LEU A 444 17.95 4.72 -25.17
N PRO A 445 17.18 4.09 -24.26
CA PRO A 445 16.93 4.60 -22.92
C PRO A 445 18.16 4.53 -21.97
N VAL A 446 19.35 4.22 -22.49
CA VAL A 446 20.62 4.13 -21.75
C VAL A 446 21.64 5.01 -22.45
N ASN A 447 21.99 6.13 -21.81
CA ASN A 447 23.02 7.03 -22.31
C ASN A 447 24.44 6.50 -21.97
N TRP A 448 25.45 7.12 -22.57
CA TRP A 448 26.85 6.74 -22.38
C TRP A 448 27.27 6.70 -20.90
N THR A 449 26.94 7.74 -20.13
CA THR A 449 27.25 7.83 -18.69
C THR A 449 26.70 6.64 -17.92
N MET A 450 25.43 6.29 -18.15
CA MET A 450 24.80 5.14 -17.49
C MET A 450 25.44 3.81 -17.91
N GLY A 451 25.88 3.70 -19.16
CA GLY A 451 26.66 2.55 -19.65
C GLY A 451 27.99 2.39 -18.91
N ILE A 452 28.75 3.48 -18.76
CA ILE A 452 30.02 3.49 -18.01
C ILE A 452 29.80 3.12 -16.55
N GLU A 453 28.82 3.73 -15.87
CA GLU A 453 28.54 3.45 -14.46
C GLU A 453 28.32 1.95 -14.20
N ARG A 454 27.67 1.25 -15.14
CA ARG A 454 27.44 -0.20 -15.06
C ARG A 454 28.73 -0.99 -15.21
N ILE A 455 29.58 -0.65 -16.20
CA ILE A 455 30.89 -1.26 -16.41
C ILE A 455 31.77 -1.04 -15.17
N HIS A 456 31.83 0.20 -14.68
CA HIS A 456 32.57 0.55 -13.48
C HIS A 456 32.09 -0.24 -12.26
N GLY A 457 30.78 -0.42 -12.07
CA GLY A 457 30.24 -1.28 -11.04
C GLY A 457 30.75 -2.73 -11.11
N GLY A 458 30.92 -3.27 -12.32
CA GLY A 458 31.53 -4.58 -12.57
C GLY A 458 33.02 -4.63 -12.25
N LEU A 459 33.78 -3.63 -12.71
CA LEU A 459 35.24 -3.53 -12.50
C LEU A 459 35.61 -3.31 -11.03
N LYS A 460 34.81 -2.53 -10.28
CA LYS A 460 35.02 -2.27 -8.86
C LYS A 460 35.04 -3.52 -7.99
N GLU A 461 34.27 -4.54 -8.37
CA GLU A 461 34.26 -5.82 -7.67
C GLU A 461 35.42 -6.73 -8.09
N THR A 462 36.18 -6.39 -9.14
CA THR A 462 37.23 -7.25 -9.70
C THR A 462 38.48 -7.21 -8.80
N PRO A 463 39.08 -8.37 -8.45
CA PRO A 463 40.30 -8.38 -7.65
C PRO A 463 41.51 -7.79 -8.40
N ALA A 464 42.36 -7.04 -7.70
CA ALA A 464 43.44 -6.25 -8.32
C ALA A 464 44.45 -7.05 -9.15
N ASN A 465 44.69 -8.32 -8.81
CA ASN A 465 45.58 -9.21 -9.56
C ASN A 465 45.09 -9.49 -10.99
N HIS A 466 43.78 -9.41 -11.25
CA HIS A 466 43.19 -9.56 -12.59
C HIS A 466 43.21 -8.25 -13.39
N MET A 467 43.31 -7.11 -12.69
CA MET A 467 43.35 -5.78 -13.31
C MET A 467 44.77 -5.32 -13.67
N LYS A 468 45.81 -6.00 -13.15
CA LYS A 468 47.22 -5.60 -13.32
C LYS A 468 47.66 -5.51 -14.78
N ALA A 469 47.14 -6.38 -15.66
CA ALA A 469 47.46 -6.35 -17.09
C ALA A 469 46.87 -5.13 -17.81
N TYR A 470 45.90 -4.45 -17.19
CA TYR A 470 45.17 -3.31 -17.75
C TYR A 470 45.50 -1.99 -17.05
N SER A 471 46.59 -1.93 -16.26
CA SER A 471 46.92 -0.77 -15.43
C SER A 471 47.03 0.53 -16.23
N ASP A 472 47.66 0.46 -17.41
CA ASP A 472 47.92 1.64 -18.24
C ASP A 472 46.64 2.12 -18.91
N GLN A 473 45.78 1.19 -19.31
CA GLN A 473 44.47 1.47 -19.87
C GLN A 473 43.59 2.11 -18.80
N LEU A 474 43.48 1.49 -17.62
CA LEU A 474 42.72 2.02 -16.48
C LEU A 474 43.20 3.39 -16.01
N ALA A 475 44.52 3.63 -16.01
CA ALA A 475 45.09 4.94 -15.70
C ALA A 475 44.70 6.01 -16.73
N LYS A 476 44.67 5.65 -18.02
CA LYS A 476 44.16 6.50 -19.09
C LYS A 476 42.66 6.77 -18.89
N LEU A 477 41.85 5.75 -18.56
CA LEU A 477 40.42 5.91 -18.31
C LEU A 477 40.13 6.82 -17.11
N ALA A 478 40.89 6.70 -16.03
CA ALA A 478 40.75 7.54 -14.85
C ALA A 478 41.09 9.03 -15.11
N SER A 479 41.80 9.33 -16.20
CA SER A 479 42.16 10.69 -16.60
C SER A 479 41.10 11.37 -17.49
N GLU A 480 40.10 10.64 -17.99
CA GLU A 480 39.01 11.19 -18.80
C GLU A 480 37.96 11.89 -17.93
N LEU A 481 37.54 13.10 -18.34
CA LEU A 481 36.69 14.01 -17.55
C LEU A 481 35.31 13.43 -17.20
N ASP A 482 34.80 12.52 -18.04
CA ASP A 482 33.51 11.84 -17.84
C ASP A 482 33.53 10.81 -16.69
N MET A 483 34.73 10.41 -16.20
CA MET A 483 34.93 9.45 -15.12
C MET A 483 35.19 10.11 -13.74
N GLN A 484 35.29 11.44 -13.68
CA GLN A 484 35.50 12.18 -12.41
C GLN A 484 34.20 12.54 -11.67
N LYS A 485 33.04 12.21 -12.25
CA LYS A 485 31.71 12.32 -11.63
C LYS A 485 31.28 10.96 -11.10
#